data_AF-A0A967YI13-F1
#
_entry.id   AF-A0A967YI13-F1
#
_cell.length_a   1.000
_cell.length_b   1.000
_cell.length_c   1.000
_cell.angle_alpha   90.00
_cell.angle_beta   90.00
_cell.angle_gamma   90.00
#
_symmetry.space_group_name_H-M   'P 1'
#
loop_
_entity.id
_entity.type
_entity.pdbx_description
1 polymer ?
#
loop_
_entity_poly.entity_id
_entity_poly.type
_entity_poly.pdbx_seq_one_letter_code
_entity_poly.pdbx_strand_id
1 'polypeptide(L)' 'VVFSVQDDGPGIPAEAREQIFEKYIQVGGKEQRHGTGLGLSFCKMMVEAHGGRIRVESEIGKGSNFIFTIPAYNSNDA' A
#
# COMPACT_ATOMS: atom_id res chain seq x y z
N VAL A 1 1.41 11.94 11.31
CA VAL A 1 0.20 12.11 10.48
C VAL A 1 -0.17 10.78 9.85
N VAL A 2 -1.47 10.46 9.76
CA VAL A 2 -1.99 9.25 9.10
C VAL A 2 -2.72 9.67 7.83
N PHE A 3 -2.49 8.95 6.74
CA PHE A 3 -3.13 9.13 5.44
C PHE A 3 -3.82 7.82 5.04
N SER A 4 -4.93 7.93 4.31
CA SER A 4 -5.69 6.79 3.79
C SER A 4 -6.16 7.05 2.37
N VAL A 5 -6.05 6.04 1.51
CA VAL A 5 -6.59 6.03 0.15
C VAL A 5 -7.50 4.81 0.01
N GLN A 6 -8.78 5.07 -0.27
CA GLN A 6 -9.80 4.02 -0.40
C GLN A 6 -10.24 3.89 -1.86
N ASP A 7 -10.40 2.65 -2.29
CA ASP A 7 -11.02 2.28 -3.56
C ASP A 7 -12.19 1.32 -3.35
N ASP A 8 -13.00 1.15 -4.40
CA ASP A 8 -14.13 0.23 -4.50
C ASP A 8 -13.85 -0.94 -5.45
N GLY A 9 -12.57 -1.27 -5.63
CA GLY A 9 -12.11 -2.31 -6.55
C GLY A 9 -12.40 -3.75 -6.08
N PRO A 10 -11.79 -4.75 -6.72
CA PRO A 10 -12.06 -6.17 -6.42
C PRO A 10 -11.58 -6.63 -5.05
N GLY A 11 -10.77 -5.83 -4.36
CA GLY A 11 -10.12 -6.19 -3.09
C GLY A 11 -8.94 -7.15 -3.26
N ILE A 12 -8.26 -7.45 -2.15
CA ILE A 12 -7.01 -8.19 -2.08
C ILE A 12 -7.16 -9.38 -1.12
N PRO A 13 -6.84 -10.62 -1.55
CA PRO A 13 -6.83 -11.82 -0.70
C PRO A 13 -5.89 -11.63 0.50
N ALA A 14 -6.25 -12.21 1.65
CA ALA A 14 -5.52 -12.00 2.90
C ALA A 14 -4.04 -12.39 2.79
N GLU A 15 -3.76 -13.50 2.12
CA GLU A 15 -2.44 -14.07 1.85
C GLU A 15 -1.55 -13.16 0.98
N ALA A 16 -2.15 -12.27 0.19
CA ALA A 16 -1.42 -11.40 -0.73
C ALA A 16 -1.14 -10.00 -0.17
N ARG A 17 -1.80 -9.60 0.93
CA ARG A 17 -1.78 -8.22 1.46
C ARG A 17 -0.40 -7.71 1.86
N GLU A 18 0.49 -8.60 2.28
CA GLU A 18 1.89 -8.23 2.57
C GLU A 18 2.75 -8.25 1.30
N GLN A 19 2.55 -9.26 0.45
CA GLN A 19 3.35 -9.50 -0.75
C GLN A 19 3.13 -8.44 -1.83
N ILE A 20 1.98 -7.76 -1.88
CA ILE A 20 1.71 -6.70 -2.88
C ILE A 20 2.69 -5.52 -2.80
N PHE A 21 3.41 -5.37 -1.68
CA PHE A 21 4.46 -4.36 -1.52
C PHE A 21 5.84 -4.84 -2.00
N GLU A 22 5.98 -6.09 -2.42
CA GLU A 22 7.21 -6.61 -3.01
C GLU A 22 7.28 -6.27 -4.50
N LYS A 23 8.51 -6.18 -5.03
CA LYS A 23 8.73 -5.80 -6.43
C LYS A 23 8.22 -6.90 -7.36
N TYR A 24 7.53 -6.49 -8.43
CA TYR A 24 7.02 -7.36 -9.49
C TYR A 24 5.87 -8.29 -9.07
N ILE A 25 5.37 -8.17 -7.84
CA ILE A 25 4.18 -8.90 -7.39
C ILE A 25 2.93 -8.23 -7.98
N GLN A 26 2.06 -9.05 -8.55
CA GLN A 26 0.74 -8.65 -9.04
C GLN A 26 -0.26 -9.72 -8.64
N VAL A 27 -1.36 -9.28 -8.03
CA VAL A 27 -2.47 -10.15 -7.59
C VAL A 27 -3.49 -10.23 -8.72
N GLY A 28 -3.93 -11.45 -9.05
CA GLY A 28 -4.94 -11.69 -10.10
C GLY A 28 -4.44 -12.54 -11.26
N GLY A 29 -5.38 -12.88 -12.16
CA GLY A 29 -5.10 -13.69 -13.36
C GLY A 29 -4.29 -12.93 -14.41
N LYS A 30 -3.77 -13.65 -15.42
CA LYS A 30 -2.96 -13.06 -16.51
C LYS A 30 -3.62 -11.86 -17.20
N GLU A 31 -4.95 -11.85 -17.32
CA GLU A 31 -5.69 -10.74 -17.94
C GLU A 31 -5.85 -9.50 -17.04
N GLN A 32 -5.64 -9.64 -15.74
CA GLN A 32 -5.73 -8.53 -14.78
C GLN A 32 -4.37 -7.87 -14.52
N ARG A 33 -3.28 -8.45 -15.04
CA ARG A 33 -1.93 -7.92 -14.89
C ARG A 33 -1.73 -6.68 -15.76
N HIS A 34 -1.76 -5.53 -15.13
CA HIS A 34 -1.49 -4.24 -15.76
C HIS A 34 -0.22 -3.62 -15.16
N GLY A 35 0.69 -3.17 -16.04
CA GLY A 35 1.96 -2.55 -15.64
C GLY A 35 3.00 -3.52 -15.09
N THR A 36 3.99 -2.98 -14.38
CA THR A 36 5.20 -3.72 -13.94
C THR A 36 5.11 -4.33 -12.55
N GLY A 37 4.09 -3.99 -11.75
CA GLY A 37 4.02 -4.39 -10.34
C GLY A 37 5.04 -3.67 -9.45
N LEU A 38 5.46 -2.46 -9.82
CA LEU A 38 6.42 -1.67 -9.04
C LEU A 38 5.79 -0.57 -8.18
N GLY A 39 4.56 -0.15 -8.47
CA GLY A 39 3.92 1.01 -7.82
C GLY A 39 3.90 0.92 -6.30
N LEU A 40 3.31 -0.14 -5.74
CA LEU A 40 3.20 -0.31 -4.28
C LEU A 40 4.56 -0.52 -3.60
N SER A 41 5.49 -1.21 -4.26
CA SER A 41 6.86 -1.35 -3.74
C SER A 41 7.58 0.00 -3.64
N PHE A 42 7.33 0.90 -4.59
CA PHE A 42 7.86 2.27 -4.56
C PHE A 42 7.19 3.10 -3.46
N CYS A 43 5.87 2.98 -3.28
CA CYS A 43 5.15 3.63 -2.18
C CYS A 43 5.71 3.21 -0.82
N LYS A 44 5.93 1.90 -0.59
CA LYS A 44 6.53 1.39 0.64
C LYS A 44 7.92 1.98 0.88
N MET A 45 8.79 1.93 -0.13
CA MET A 45 10.13 2.50 -0.05
C MET A 45 10.12 4.00 0.30
N MET A 46 9.25 4.78 -0.35
CA MET A 46 9.15 6.22 -0.11
C MET A 46 8.64 6.53 1.30
N VAL A 47 7.60 5.82 1.75
CA VAL A 47 7.05 5.97 3.11
C VAL A 47 8.10 5.61 4.17
N GLU A 48 8.79 4.49 4.00
CA GLU A 48 9.83 4.04 4.94
C GLU A 48 11.02 5.01 4.97
N ALA A 49 11.42 5.57 3.81
CA ALA A 49 12.47 6.59 3.73
C ALA A 49 12.14 7.87 4.51
N HIS A 50 10.84 8.15 4.73
CA HIS A 50 10.38 9.26 5.55
C HIS A 50 10.16 8.86 7.03
N GLY A 51 10.59 7.67 7.46
CA GLY A 51 10.35 7.15 8.81
C GLY A 51 8.91 6.69 9.05
N GLY A 52 8.16 6.50 7.97
CA GLY A 52 6.77 6.10 7.97
C GLY A 52 6.55 4.59 7.99
N ARG A 53 5.27 4.21 7.93
CA ARG A 53 4.81 2.82 7.78
C ARG A 53 3.64 2.80 6.81
N ILE A 54 3.52 1.74 6.01
CA ILE A 54 2.39 1.52 5.10
C ILE A 54 1.78 0.14 5.35
N ARG A 55 0.46 0.04 5.21
CA ARG A 55 -0.32 -1.20 5.32
C ARG A 55 -1.57 -1.11 4.46
N VAL A 56 -2.24 -2.24 4.26
CA VAL A 56 -3.54 -2.31 3.55
C VAL A 56 -4.57 -3.03 4.40
N GLU A 57 -5.78 -2.51 4.42
CA GLU A 57 -6.99 -3.21 4.85
C GLU A 57 -7.83 -3.46 3.60
N SER A 58 -8.22 -4.70 3.32
CA SER A 58 -8.98 -5.01 2.12
C SER A 58 -9.81 -6.27 2.28
N GLU A 59 -10.96 -6.32 1.65
CA GLU A 59 -11.83 -7.49 1.58
C GLU A 59 -12.25 -7.71 0.13
N ILE A 60 -12.27 -8.98 -0.30
CA ILE A 60 -12.68 -9.34 -1.67
C ILE A 60 -14.10 -8.84 -1.92
N GLY A 61 -14.27 -8.09 -3.01
CA GLY A 61 -15.54 -7.49 -3.42
C GLY A 61 -15.93 -6.20 -2.70
N LYS A 62 -15.09 -5.67 -1.80
CA LYS A 62 -15.36 -4.42 -1.07
C LYS A 62 -14.30 -3.33 -1.29
N GLY A 63 -13.31 -3.57 -2.14
CA GLY A 63 -12.20 -2.65 -2.37
C GLY A 63 -11.08 -2.74 -1.34
N SER A 64 -10.23 -1.72 -1.34
CA SER A 64 -9.02 -1.65 -0.51
C SER A 64 -8.85 -0.27 0.12
N ASN A 65 -8.27 -0.25 1.31
CA ASN A 65 -7.86 0.95 2.03
C ASN A 65 -6.36 0.88 2.29
N PHE A 66 -5.59 1.67 1.54
CA PHE A 66 -4.15 1.81 1.72
C PHE A 66 -3.87 2.90 2.75
N ILE A 67 -3.22 2.53 3.84
CA ILE A 67 -3.03 3.41 5.01
C ILE A 67 -1.54 3.57 5.22
N PHE A 68 -1.07 4.81 5.33
CA PHE A 68 0.32 5.08 5.65
C PHE A 68 0.49 6.24 6.63
N THR A 69 1.62 6.26 7.31
CA THR A 69 1.97 7.29 8.28
C THR A 69 3.25 7.98 7.90
N ILE A 70 3.33 9.29 8.15
CA ILE A 70 4.58 10.05 8.11
C ILE A 70 4.72 10.77 9.46
N PRO A 71 5.89 10.70 10.14
CA PRO A 71 6.15 11.49 11.33
C PRO A 71 5.92 12.97 11.05
N ALA A 72 5.17 13.64 11.93
CA ALA A 72 5.11 15.10 11.88
C ALA A 72 6.36 15.62 12.58
N TYR A 73 7.10 16.53 11.94
CA TYR A 73 8.12 17.28 12.66
C TYR A 73 7.42 18.21 13.64
N ASN A 74 7.71 18.05 14.93
CA ASN A 74 7.28 19.00 15.94
C ASN A 74 8.45 19.93 16.22
N SER A 75 8.29 21.23 15.96
CA SER A 75 9.36 22.23 16.11
C SER A 75 9.83 22.44 17.56
N ASN A 76 9.28 21.69 18.52
CA ASN A 76 9.63 21.71 19.93
C ASN A 76 10.55 20.55 20.35
N ASP A 77 11.00 19.72 19.40
CA ASP A 77 11.94 18.61 19.63
C ASP A 77 13.42 19.01 19.37
N ALA A 78 13.72 20.33 19.40
CA ALA A 78 15.06 20.91 19.18
C ALA A 78 15.62 21.54 20.47
#